data_AF-A0A132GUJ1-F1
#
_entry.id   AF-A0A132GUJ1-F1
#
_cell.length_a   1.000
_cell.length_b   1.000
_cell.length_c   1.000
_cell.angle_alpha   90.00
_cell.angle_beta   90.00
_cell.angle_gamma   90.00
#
_symmetry.space_group_name_H-M   'P 1'
#
loop_
_entity.id
_entity.type
_entity.pdbx_description
1 polymer ?
#
loop_
_entity_poly.entity_id
_entity_poly.type
_entity_poly.pdbx_seq_one_letter_code
_entity_poly.pdbx_strand_id
1 'polypeptide(L)'
;GVVTQEIQDITSSPIVKEAIINNSDVFMLLDQSKFKDKFDDIKATLALTDIDCKKIFTINRLDNKVGRSPFKEVFIKRGTEGDVFGIEEPRECYMSYTTEKAEKEALKLYRRELNCNHQQAIEAFVRDWERSGIGKSLEFAQLVNKQGKVLNLPPKKQMIHA
;
A
#
# COMPACT_ATOMS: atom_id res chain seq x y z
N GLY A 1 -1.66 14.66 14.08
CA GLY A 1 -1.33 14.31 12.69
C GLY A 1 -2.52 14.68 11.82
N VAL A 2 -2.27 15.24 10.63
CA VAL A 2 -3.30 15.64 9.68
C VAL A 2 -3.26 14.70 8.48
N VAL A 3 -4.43 14.28 7.97
CA VAL A 3 -4.56 13.48 6.74
C VAL A 3 -5.60 14.15 5.86
N THR A 4 -5.24 14.43 4.60
CA THR A 4 -6.17 14.98 3.61
C THR A 4 -5.91 14.35 2.24
N GLN A 5 -6.95 14.27 1.42
CA GLN A 5 -6.85 13.97 -0.02
C GLN A 5 -6.92 15.24 -0.87
N GLU A 6 -7.44 16.33 -0.31
CA GLU A 6 -7.57 17.63 -0.96
C GLU A 6 -6.50 18.55 -0.40
N ILE A 7 -5.39 18.66 -1.12
CA ILE A 7 -4.25 19.44 -0.65
C ILE A 7 -4.55 20.95 -0.62
N GLN A 8 -5.57 21.38 -1.39
CA GLN A 8 -6.07 22.75 -1.38
C GLN A 8 -6.68 23.15 -0.03
N ASP A 9 -7.26 22.19 0.72
CA ASP A 9 -7.83 22.45 2.04
C ASP A 9 -6.74 22.85 3.05
N ILE A 10 -5.51 22.37 2.83
CA ILE A 10 -4.34 22.74 3.62
C ILE A 10 -3.80 24.10 3.18
N THR A 11 -3.63 24.33 1.88
CA THR A 11 -2.96 25.54 1.38
C THR A 11 -3.83 26.79 1.44
N SER A 12 -5.17 26.64 1.41
CA SER A 12 -6.13 27.75 1.40
C SER A 12 -6.48 28.29 2.79
N SER A 13 -6.24 27.52 3.86
CA SER A 13 -6.56 27.91 5.23
C SER A 13 -5.32 28.45 5.96
N PRO A 14 -5.26 29.75 6.30
CA PRO A 14 -4.10 30.36 6.97
C PRO A 14 -3.78 29.69 8.31
N ILE A 15 -4.82 29.35 9.09
CA ILE A 15 -4.68 28.72 10.41
C ILE A 15 -4.09 27.32 10.30
N VAL A 16 -4.58 26.53 9.34
CA VAL A 16 -4.11 25.15 9.11
C VAL A 16 -2.68 25.16 8.55
N LYS A 17 -2.38 26.10 7.66
CA LYS A 17 -1.04 26.30 7.09
C LYS A 17 0.00 26.58 8.17
N GLU A 18 -0.26 27.55 9.05
CA GLU A 18 0.66 27.86 10.16
C GLU A 18 0.79 26.70 11.14
N ALA A 19 -0.32 26.02 11.48
CA ALA A 19 -0.30 24.90 12.40
C ALA A 19 0.53 23.71 11.87
N ILE A 20 0.45 23.43 10.57
CA ILE A 20 1.21 22.35 9.93
C ILE A 20 2.70 22.69 9.89
N ILE A 21 3.06 23.90 9.44
CA ILE A 21 4.46 24.33 9.33
C ILE A 21 5.15 24.30 10.70
N ASN A 22 4.48 24.79 11.74
CA ASN A 22 5.11 24.97 13.04
C ASN A 22 5.22 23.69 13.89
N ASN A 23 4.36 22.69 13.63
CA ASN A 23 4.24 21.52 14.52
C ASN A 23 4.51 20.17 13.84
N SER A 24 4.82 20.15 12.53
CA SER A 24 5.03 18.90 11.81
C SER A 24 6.50 18.70 11.46
N ASP A 25 7.20 17.88 12.24
CA ASP A 25 8.57 17.46 11.92
C ASP A 25 8.63 16.40 10.82
N VAL A 26 7.49 15.77 10.50
CA VAL A 26 7.40 14.66 9.54
C VAL A 26 6.26 14.88 8.55
N PHE A 27 6.57 14.72 7.26
CA PHE A 27 5.61 14.75 6.17
C PHE A 27 5.64 13.42 5.40
N MET A 28 4.46 12.93 5.01
CA MET A 28 4.31 11.76 4.17
C MET A 28 3.43 12.14 2.97
N LEU A 29 4.00 12.05 1.76
CA LEU A 29 3.32 12.41 0.52
C LEU A 29 3.28 11.20 -0.41
N LEU A 30 2.07 10.81 -0.83
CA LEU A 30 1.86 9.83 -1.90
C LEU A 30 2.05 10.50 -3.28
N ASP A 31 1.71 9.81 -4.37
CA ASP A 31 1.81 10.35 -5.73
C ASP A 31 1.07 11.70 -5.90
N GLN A 32 1.84 12.77 -6.15
CA GLN A 32 1.32 14.13 -6.35
C GLN A 32 1.31 14.56 -7.82
N SER A 33 1.44 13.63 -8.77
CA SER A 33 1.59 13.94 -10.20
C SER A 33 0.45 14.77 -10.79
N LYS A 34 -0.77 14.63 -10.26
CA LYS A 34 -1.96 15.41 -10.64
C LYS A 34 -1.88 16.89 -10.24
N PHE A 35 -1.03 17.24 -9.29
CA PHE A 35 -0.89 18.61 -8.77
C PHE A 35 0.34 19.33 -9.31
N LYS A 36 0.97 18.80 -10.38
CA LYS A 36 2.22 19.34 -10.92
C LYS A 36 2.15 20.84 -11.21
N ASP A 37 1.04 21.31 -11.78
CA ASP A 37 0.85 22.72 -12.15
C ASP A 37 0.56 23.64 -10.95
N LYS A 38 0.21 23.07 -9.79
CA LYS A 38 -0.09 23.81 -8.55
C LYS A 38 0.89 23.44 -7.42
N PHE A 39 2.01 22.82 -7.76
CA PHE A 39 2.90 22.25 -6.75
C PHE A 39 3.72 23.30 -5.99
N ASP A 40 3.82 24.51 -6.54
CA ASP A 40 4.56 25.60 -5.89
C ASP A 40 3.92 26.03 -4.56
N ASP A 41 2.59 26.09 -4.49
CA ASP A 41 1.88 26.41 -3.24
C ASP A 41 2.08 25.34 -2.18
N ILE A 42 2.10 24.07 -2.62
CA ILE A 42 2.34 22.90 -1.77
C ILE A 42 3.78 22.92 -1.26
N LYS A 43 4.73 23.16 -2.17
CA LYS A 43 6.16 23.27 -1.88
C LYS A 43 6.41 24.34 -0.81
N ALA A 44 5.83 25.53 -0.96
CA ALA A 44 5.95 26.60 0.01
C ALA A 44 5.30 26.24 1.36
N THR A 45 4.13 25.62 1.34
CA THR A 45 3.38 25.26 2.55
C THR A 45 4.05 24.15 3.36
N LEU A 46 4.71 23.20 2.72
CA LEU A 46 5.35 22.06 3.38
C LEU A 46 6.87 22.23 3.51
N ALA A 47 7.40 23.44 3.26
CA ALA A 47 8.83 23.75 3.26
C ALA A 47 9.68 22.72 2.46
N LEU A 48 9.20 22.36 1.27
CA LEU A 48 9.87 21.42 0.37
C LEU A 48 10.90 22.14 -0.49
N THR A 49 12.02 21.48 -0.75
CA THR A 49 13.06 21.95 -1.66
C THR A 49 12.76 21.51 -3.09
N ASP A 50 13.45 22.10 -4.09
CA ASP A 50 13.37 21.61 -5.47
C ASP A 50 13.84 20.16 -5.63
N ILE A 51 14.77 19.73 -4.77
CA ILE A 51 15.23 18.34 -4.71
C ILE A 51 14.09 17.44 -4.21
N ASP A 52 13.39 17.84 -3.14
CA ASP A 52 12.23 17.10 -2.62
C ASP A 52 11.14 16.96 -3.68
N CYS A 53 10.81 18.05 -4.39
CA CYS A 53 9.83 18.02 -5.46
C CYS A 53 10.21 17.01 -6.56
N LYS A 54 11.48 17.01 -7.00
CA LYS A 54 11.98 16.04 -7.99
C LYS A 54 11.81 14.60 -7.50
N LYS A 55 12.14 14.32 -6.23
CA LYS A 55 11.96 13.00 -5.61
C LYS A 55 10.48 12.60 -5.54
N ILE A 56 9.60 13.49 -5.08
CA ILE A 56 8.15 13.22 -5.01
C ILE A 56 7.60 12.84 -6.40
N PHE A 57 8.05 13.53 -7.45
CA PHE A 57 7.61 13.23 -8.81
C PHE A 57 8.21 11.95 -9.43
N THR A 58 9.11 11.24 -8.76
CA THR A 58 9.54 9.89 -9.18
C THR A 58 8.67 8.77 -8.63
N ILE A 59 7.80 9.05 -7.66
CA ILE A 59 6.89 8.06 -7.06
C ILE A 59 6.11 7.32 -8.15
N ASN A 60 6.18 5.99 -8.14
CA ASN A 60 5.57 5.06 -9.09
C ASN A 60 5.99 5.27 -10.56
N ARG A 61 7.10 5.97 -10.83
CA ARG A 61 7.61 6.22 -12.20
C ARG A 61 8.89 5.46 -12.55
N LEU A 62 9.54 4.85 -11.57
CA LEU A 62 10.75 4.08 -11.78
C LEU A 62 10.39 2.62 -12.07
N ASP A 63 11.13 1.99 -12.98
CA ASP A 63 11.03 0.55 -13.20
C ASP A 63 11.84 -0.20 -12.13
N ASN A 64 11.25 -0.32 -10.95
CA ASN A 64 11.89 -0.87 -9.75
C ASN A 64 11.07 -1.99 -9.10
N LYS A 65 10.08 -2.54 -9.81
CA LYS A 65 9.13 -3.54 -9.30
C LYS A 65 9.47 -4.97 -9.70
N VAL A 66 10.25 -5.16 -10.76
CA VAL A 66 10.62 -6.49 -11.26
C VAL A 66 11.42 -7.26 -10.21
N GLY A 67 10.99 -8.49 -9.91
CA GLY A 67 11.69 -9.38 -8.98
C GLY A 67 11.56 -9.00 -7.50
N ARG A 68 10.70 -8.04 -7.14
CA ARG A 68 10.49 -7.61 -5.75
C ARG A 68 9.08 -7.94 -5.26
N SER A 69 8.93 -8.06 -3.95
CA SER A 69 7.61 -8.09 -3.30
C SER A 69 6.78 -6.88 -3.73
N PRO A 70 5.45 -6.98 -3.85
CA PRO A 70 4.62 -5.82 -4.13
C PRO A 70 4.79 -4.73 -3.06
N PHE A 71 5.07 -3.49 -3.48
CA PHE A 71 5.21 -2.35 -2.59
C PHE A 71 4.58 -1.08 -3.17
N LYS A 72 4.08 -0.23 -2.29
CA LYS A 72 3.67 1.14 -2.61
C LYS A 72 4.82 2.09 -2.35
N GLU A 73 4.80 3.25 -2.98
CA GLU A 73 5.83 4.28 -2.79
C GLU A 73 5.25 5.49 -2.08
N VAL A 74 6.03 6.05 -1.15
CA VAL A 74 5.71 7.27 -0.42
C VAL A 74 6.97 8.11 -0.28
N PHE A 75 6.84 9.42 -0.40
CA PHE A 75 7.89 10.33 0.02
C PHE A 75 7.73 10.62 1.51
N ILE A 76 8.79 10.41 2.28
CA ILE A 76 8.82 10.74 3.71
C ILE A 76 9.90 11.78 3.93
N LYS A 77 9.52 12.92 4.49
CA LYS A 77 10.44 13.96 4.94
C LYS A 77 10.42 14.04 6.46
N ARG A 78 11.59 14.03 7.08
CA ARG A 78 11.80 14.21 8.52
C ARG A 78 12.81 15.34 8.73
N GLY A 79 12.36 16.45 9.28
CA GLY A 79 13.15 17.68 9.36
C GLY A 79 13.60 18.13 7.97
N THR A 80 14.90 18.15 7.74
CA THR A 80 15.50 18.57 6.46
C THR A 80 15.72 17.42 5.47
N GLU A 81 15.68 16.17 5.92
CA GLU A 81 15.94 14.99 5.09
C GLU A 81 14.63 14.43 4.53
N GLY A 82 14.59 14.17 3.22
CA GLY A 82 13.42 13.54 2.60
C GLY A 82 13.78 12.64 1.43
N ASP A 83 13.16 11.46 1.38
CA ASP A 83 13.39 10.43 0.36
C ASP A 83 12.12 9.66 0.00
N VAL A 84 12.17 8.97 -1.13
CA VAL A 84 11.09 8.06 -1.57
C VAL A 84 11.39 6.65 -1.06
N PHE A 85 10.45 6.09 -0.32
CA PHE A 85 10.53 4.78 0.27
C PHE A 85 9.53 3.84 -0.37
N GLY A 86 9.92 2.58 -0.54
CA GLY A 86 9.00 1.49 -0.84
C GLY A 86 8.44 0.91 0.46
N ILE A 87 7.13 0.96 0.63
CA ILE A 87 6.42 0.34 1.74
C ILE A 87 5.86 -1.00 1.27
N GLU A 88 6.42 -2.05 1.84
CA GLU A 88 5.90 -3.41 1.77
C GLU A 88 4.95 -3.66 2.93
N GLU A 89 3.89 -4.40 2.66
CA GLU A 89 2.88 -4.70 3.66
C GLU A 89 2.64 -6.21 3.75
N PRO A 90 2.50 -6.76 4.97
CA PRO A 90 2.11 -8.14 5.14
C PRO A 90 0.80 -8.45 4.42
N ARG A 91 0.73 -9.65 3.83
CA ARG A 91 -0.42 -10.10 3.04
C ARG A 91 -1.67 -10.15 3.90
N GLU A 92 -1.55 -10.55 5.16
CA GLU A 92 -2.61 -10.59 6.16
C GLU A 92 -3.20 -9.20 6.43
N CYS A 93 -2.34 -8.19 6.54
CA CYS A 93 -2.76 -6.80 6.72
C CYS A 93 -3.56 -6.34 5.50
N TYR A 94 -3.01 -6.51 4.29
CA TYR A 94 -3.72 -6.21 3.04
C TYR A 94 -5.11 -6.85 2.96
N MET A 95 -5.19 -8.14 3.27
CA MET A 95 -6.45 -8.88 3.23
C MET A 95 -7.45 -8.47 4.30
N SER A 96 -7.00 -7.83 5.39
CA SER A 96 -7.88 -7.39 6.49
C SER A 96 -8.77 -6.21 6.10
N TYR A 97 -8.33 -5.37 5.16
CA TYR A 97 -9.08 -4.18 4.75
C TYR A 97 -9.32 -4.10 3.23
N THR A 98 -9.06 -5.18 2.49
CA THR A 98 -9.32 -5.21 1.04
C THR A 98 -10.72 -4.73 0.69
N THR A 99 -10.82 -3.91 -0.34
CA THR A 99 -12.09 -3.45 -0.91
C THR A 99 -12.55 -4.30 -2.09
N GLU A 100 -11.67 -5.15 -2.64
CA GLU A 100 -11.90 -5.93 -3.85
C GLU A 100 -12.96 -7.00 -3.66
N LYS A 101 -13.99 -6.99 -4.52
CA LYS A 101 -15.14 -7.90 -4.39
C LYS A 101 -14.71 -9.37 -4.47
N ALA A 102 -13.86 -9.73 -5.42
CA ALA A 102 -13.43 -11.11 -5.61
C ALA A 102 -12.67 -11.64 -4.37
N GLU A 103 -11.84 -10.80 -3.75
CA GLU A 103 -11.09 -11.14 -2.54
C GLU A 103 -12.02 -11.33 -1.33
N LYS A 104 -13.00 -10.43 -1.17
CA LYS A 104 -14.04 -10.56 -0.13
C LYS A 104 -14.85 -11.84 -0.27
N GLU A 105 -15.28 -12.19 -1.48
CA GLU A 105 -16.05 -13.42 -1.70
C GLU A 105 -15.20 -14.67 -1.42
N ALA A 106 -13.92 -14.67 -1.81
CA ALA A 106 -13.02 -15.77 -1.49
C ALA A 106 -12.78 -15.91 0.03
N LEU A 107 -12.59 -14.81 0.76
CA LEU A 107 -12.47 -14.83 2.22
C LEU A 107 -13.74 -15.33 2.91
N LYS A 108 -14.93 -14.92 2.43
CA LYS A 108 -16.21 -15.44 2.93
C LYS A 108 -16.32 -16.94 2.72
N LEU A 109 -15.84 -17.44 1.58
CA LEU A 109 -15.78 -18.86 1.28
C LEU A 109 -14.87 -19.59 2.27
N TYR A 110 -13.64 -19.12 2.49
CA TYR A 110 -12.73 -19.71 3.48
C TYR A 110 -13.34 -19.75 4.88
N ARG A 111 -13.95 -18.65 5.30
CA ARG A 111 -14.62 -18.55 6.60
C ARG A 111 -15.74 -19.59 6.75
N ARG A 112 -16.55 -19.76 5.70
CA ARG A 112 -17.68 -20.71 5.69
C ARG A 112 -17.23 -22.16 5.67
N GLU A 113 -16.35 -22.53 4.74
CA GLU A 113 -15.90 -23.93 4.55
C GLU A 113 -15.06 -24.44 5.74
N LEU A 114 -14.26 -23.56 6.36
CA LEU A 114 -13.44 -23.93 7.52
C LEU A 114 -14.17 -23.74 8.85
N ASN A 115 -15.39 -23.21 8.84
CA ASN A 115 -16.18 -22.86 10.02
C ASN A 115 -15.35 -22.11 11.10
N CYS A 116 -14.67 -21.04 10.67
CA CYS A 116 -13.68 -20.34 11.48
C CYS A 116 -13.98 -18.84 11.61
N ASN A 117 -13.21 -18.13 12.44
CA ASN A 117 -13.33 -16.67 12.56
C ASN A 117 -12.62 -15.94 11.40
N HIS A 118 -12.76 -14.62 11.34
CA HIS A 118 -12.22 -13.83 10.22
C HIS A 118 -10.68 -13.88 10.14
N GLN A 119 -9.99 -13.80 11.28
CA GLN A 119 -8.54 -13.86 11.35
C GLN A 119 -8.04 -15.21 10.82
N GLN A 120 -8.62 -16.32 11.29
CA GLN A 120 -8.27 -17.67 10.84
C GLN A 120 -8.52 -17.88 9.34
N ALA A 121 -9.59 -17.27 8.80
CA ALA A 121 -9.86 -17.31 7.37
C ALA A 121 -8.79 -16.56 6.56
N ILE A 122 -8.33 -15.40 7.04
CA ILE A 122 -7.23 -14.64 6.42
C ILE A 122 -5.94 -15.46 6.46
N GLU A 123 -5.56 -16.01 7.61
CA GLU A 123 -4.35 -16.83 7.77
C GLU A 123 -4.36 -18.04 6.82
N ALA A 124 -5.50 -18.73 6.72
CA ALA A 124 -5.64 -19.86 5.80
C ALA A 124 -5.60 -19.43 4.33
N PHE A 125 -6.24 -18.32 3.97
CA PHE A 125 -6.22 -17.76 2.61
C PHE A 125 -4.80 -17.35 2.20
N VAL A 126 -4.09 -16.61 3.06
CA VAL A 126 -2.73 -16.13 2.79
C VAL A 126 -1.76 -17.29 2.68
N ARG A 127 -1.86 -18.29 3.57
CA ARG A 127 -1.07 -19.53 3.49
C ARG A 127 -1.25 -20.23 2.14
N ASP A 128 -2.49 -20.41 1.70
CA ASP A 128 -2.76 -21.07 0.42
C ASP A 128 -2.31 -20.19 -0.75
N TRP A 129 -2.45 -18.87 -0.63
CA TRP A 129 -1.94 -17.92 -1.64
C TRP A 129 -0.42 -18.03 -1.80
N GLU A 130 0.36 -18.02 -0.71
CA GLU A 130 1.81 -18.20 -0.76
C GLU A 130 2.23 -19.54 -1.38
N ARG A 131 1.54 -20.61 -0.99
CA ARG A 131 1.80 -21.97 -1.50
C ARG A 131 1.43 -22.11 -2.98
N SER A 132 0.47 -21.34 -3.47
CA SER A 132 0.08 -21.34 -4.88
C SER A 132 1.18 -20.79 -5.81
N GLY A 133 2.07 -19.92 -5.30
CA GLY A 133 3.05 -19.21 -6.11
C GLY A 133 2.46 -18.10 -6.99
N ILE A 134 1.16 -17.82 -6.90
CA ILE A 134 0.53 -16.70 -7.62
C ILE A 134 0.99 -15.39 -7.00
N GLY A 135 1.45 -14.45 -7.83
CA GLY A 135 2.03 -13.18 -7.37
C GLY A 135 1.00 -12.19 -6.83
N LYS A 136 -0.21 -12.14 -7.43
CA LYS A 136 -1.25 -11.17 -7.05
C LYS A 136 -2.40 -11.83 -6.29
N SER A 137 -2.84 -11.18 -5.21
CA SER A 137 -3.97 -11.65 -4.41
C SER A 137 -5.25 -11.80 -5.24
N LEU A 138 -5.57 -10.81 -6.08
CA LEU A 138 -6.77 -10.83 -6.92
C LEU A 138 -6.84 -12.05 -7.85
N GLU A 139 -5.71 -12.42 -8.47
CA GLU A 139 -5.62 -13.60 -9.34
C GLU A 139 -5.86 -14.90 -8.56
N PHE A 140 -5.29 -14.99 -7.34
CA PHE A 140 -5.53 -16.12 -6.45
C PHE A 140 -6.98 -16.18 -5.95
N ALA A 141 -7.58 -15.05 -5.58
CA ALA A 141 -8.97 -14.99 -5.15
C ALA A 141 -9.94 -15.41 -6.28
N GLN A 142 -9.67 -15.00 -7.52
CA GLN A 142 -10.43 -15.45 -8.69
C GLN A 142 -10.34 -16.98 -8.89
N LEU A 143 -9.15 -17.56 -8.67
CA LEU A 143 -8.98 -19.01 -8.71
C LEU A 143 -9.82 -19.72 -7.62
N VAL A 144 -9.77 -19.24 -6.38
CA VAL A 144 -10.57 -19.78 -5.27
C VAL A 144 -12.06 -19.73 -5.61
N ASN A 145 -12.55 -18.56 -6.05
CA ASN A 145 -13.95 -18.38 -6.40
C ASN A 145 -14.38 -19.29 -7.55
N LYS A 146 -13.52 -19.49 -8.56
CA LYS A 146 -13.78 -20.40 -9.67
C LYS A 146 -13.85 -21.86 -9.22
N GLN A 147 -13.02 -22.27 -8.25
CA GLN A 147 -13.06 -23.62 -7.70
C GLN A 147 -14.22 -23.84 -6.73
N GLY A 148 -14.74 -22.78 -6.11
CA GLY A 148 -15.86 -22.85 -5.18
C GLY A 148 -15.53 -23.59 -3.88
N LYS A 149 -14.25 -23.78 -3.55
CA LYS A 149 -13.79 -24.46 -2.33
C LYS A 149 -12.45 -23.90 -1.85
N VAL A 150 -12.14 -24.15 -0.58
CA VAL A 150 -10.81 -23.89 0.00
C VAL A 150 -9.77 -24.79 -0.67
N LEU A 151 -8.58 -24.25 -0.95
CA LEU A 151 -7.56 -24.97 -1.72
C LEU A 151 -6.70 -25.89 -0.84
N ASN A 152 -6.49 -25.54 0.44
CA ASN A 152 -5.71 -26.30 1.42
C ASN A 152 -4.39 -26.83 0.85
N LEU A 153 -3.62 -25.94 0.20
CA LEU A 153 -2.45 -26.34 -0.56
C LEU A 153 -1.36 -26.89 0.38
N PRO A 154 -0.66 -27.99 0.01
CA PRO A 154 0.40 -28.55 0.84
C PRO A 154 1.65 -27.63 0.86
N PRO A 155 2.53 -27.76 1.87
CA PRO A 155 3.80 -27.03 1.89
C PRO A 155 4.61 -27.30 0.61
N LYS A 156 5.27 -26.27 0.04
CA LYS A 156 6.19 -26.47 -1.08
C LYS A 156 7.34 -27.38 -0.62
N LYS A 157 7.62 -28.47 -1.34
CA LYS A 157 8.84 -29.26 -1.14
C LYS A 157 10.02 -28.34 -1.41
N GLN A 158 10.87 -28.08 -0.40
CA GLN A 158 12.15 -27.43 -0.62
C GLN A 158 12.98 -28.33 -1.54
N MET A 159 13.32 -27.83 -2.73
CA MET A 159 14.37 -28.44 -3.53
C MET A 159 15.69 -28.10 -2.83
N ILE A 160 16.19 -29.07 -2.06
CA ILE A 160 17.59 -29.10 -1.64
C ILE A 160 18.42 -29.21 -2.92
N HIS A 161 19.03 -28.11 -3.34
CA HIS A 161 20.13 -28.16 -4.29
C HIS A 161 21.33 -28.75 -3.55
N ALA A 162 21.61 -30.01 -3.84
CA ALA A 162 22.86 -30.68 -3.50
C ALA A 162 23.96 -30.24 -4.47
#